data_AF-A0AAV2H8L1-F1
#
_entry.id   AF-A0AAV2H8L1-F1
#
_cell.length_a   1.000
_cell.length_b   1.000
_cell.length_c   1.000
_cell.angle_alpha   90.00
_cell.angle_beta   90.00
_cell.angle_gamma   90.00
#
_symmetry.space_group_name_H-M   'P 1'
#
loop_
_entity.id
_entity.type
_entity.pdbx_description
1 polymer ?
#
loop_
_entity_poly.entity_id
_entity_poly.type
_entity_poly.pdbx_seq_one_letter_code
_entity_poly.pdbx_strand_id
1 'polypeptide(L)'
;DPNEANCALEQMKDPLKPFSFGPPYNLNPLTKEYSRPEDTFNYADHFHYRYDNLEFVGLSIPQLDAFIKERHEHDRVFAGEYMSRT
;
A
#
# COMPACT_ATOMS: atom_id res chain seq x y z
N ASP A 1 11.49 -3.91 6.15
CA ASP A 1 11.54 -2.60 5.47
C ASP A 1 10.09 -2.23 5.10
N PRO A 2 9.59 -1.01 5.37
CA PRO A 2 8.23 -0.61 4.94
C PRO A 2 8.06 -0.55 3.42
N ASN A 3 9.16 -0.54 2.65
CA ASN A 3 9.15 -0.44 1.20
C ASN A 3 9.23 -1.80 0.48
N GLU A 4 9.02 -2.91 1.20
CA GLU A 4 9.16 -4.26 0.66
C GLU A 4 7.93 -5.12 1.02
N ALA A 5 7.46 -5.91 0.05
CA ALA A 5 6.42 -6.92 0.26
C ALA A 5 7.03 -8.32 0.15
N ASN A 6 6.65 -9.22 1.06
CA ASN A 6 7.09 -10.62 1.09
C ASN A 6 6.01 -11.61 0.62
N CYS A 7 4.90 -11.11 0.08
CA CYS A 7 3.78 -11.90 -0.41
C CYS A 7 3.36 -11.42 -1.81
N ALA A 8 2.73 -12.31 -2.60
CA ALA A 8 2.30 -12.03 -3.97
C ALA A 8 3.42 -11.44 -4.87
N LEU A 9 4.65 -11.95 -4.72
CA LEU A 9 5.85 -11.42 -5.37
C LEU A 9 5.79 -11.44 -6.90
N GLU A 10 5.11 -12.42 -7.47
CA GLU A 10 4.95 -12.48 -8.94
C GLU A 10 4.08 -11.34 -9.45
N GLN A 11 3.04 -10.95 -8.70
CA GLN A 11 2.20 -9.81 -9.02
C GLN A 11 2.94 -8.48 -8.83
N MET A 12 3.89 -8.42 -7.89
CA MET A 12 4.69 -7.20 -7.66
C MET A 12 5.55 -6.80 -8.85
N LYS A 13 5.85 -7.77 -9.74
CA LYS A 13 6.63 -7.57 -10.96
C LYS A 13 5.78 -7.24 -12.18
N ASP A 14 4.46 -7.49 -12.16
CA ASP A 14 3.57 -7.22 -13.29
C ASP A 14 3.22 -5.72 -13.33
N PRO A 15 3.60 -4.98 -14.39
CA PRO A 15 3.34 -3.55 -14.47
C PRO A 15 1.84 -3.20 -14.46
N LEU A 16 1.46 -2.28 -13.58
CA LEU A 16 0.11 -1.76 -13.45
C LEU A 16 -0.36 -1.11 -14.76
N LYS A 17 -1.50 -1.59 -15.26
CA LYS A 17 -2.19 -1.02 -16.42
C LYS A 17 -3.24 -0.02 -15.94
N PRO A 18 -3.43 1.14 -16.60
CA PRO A 18 -2.80 1.56 -17.86
C PRO A 18 -1.47 2.31 -17.68
N PHE A 19 -0.93 2.40 -16.46
CA PHE A 19 0.24 3.25 -16.16
C PHE A 19 1.49 2.85 -16.98
N SER A 20 1.67 1.57 -17.28
CA SER A 20 2.75 1.08 -18.13
C SER A 20 2.63 1.41 -19.64
N PHE A 21 1.47 1.86 -20.13
CA PHE A 21 1.19 1.93 -21.58
C PHE A 21 1.94 3.04 -22.33
N GLY A 22 2.26 4.16 -21.67
CA GLY A 22 2.82 5.35 -22.33
C GLY A 22 1.84 6.03 -23.31
N PRO A 23 2.32 7.00 -24.12
CA PRO A 23 1.47 7.73 -25.05
C PRO A 23 0.79 6.82 -26.10
N PRO A 24 -0.48 7.08 -26.48
CA PRO A 24 -1.31 8.21 -26.07
C PRO A 24 -2.07 8.01 -24.75
N TYR A 25 -1.94 6.84 -24.10
CA TYR A 25 -2.81 6.44 -22.98
C TYR A 25 -2.34 6.93 -21.62
N ASN A 26 -1.03 6.93 -21.37
CA ASN A 26 -0.42 7.53 -20.19
C ASN A 26 0.71 8.50 -20.61
N LEU A 27 0.47 9.80 -20.42
CA LEU A 27 1.45 10.84 -20.72
C LEU A 27 2.32 11.21 -19.51
N ASN A 28 2.03 10.67 -18.32
CA ASN A 28 2.78 10.97 -17.12
C ASN A 28 4.04 10.07 -17.06
N PRO A 29 5.26 10.66 -17.11
CA PRO A 29 6.50 9.89 -17.12
C PRO A 29 6.74 9.14 -15.81
N LEU A 30 6.42 9.73 -14.65
CA LEU A 30 6.68 9.13 -13.33
C LEU A 30 5.82 7.88 -13.12
N THR A 31 4.52 7.93 -13.44
CA THR A 31 3.65 6.77 -13.27
C THR A 31 3.94 5.67 -14.29
N LYS A 32 4.53 6.01 -15.44
CA LYS A 32 5.02 5.03 -16.40
C LYS A 32 6.30 4.35 -15.92
N GLU A 33 7.25 5.14 -15.43
CA GLU A 33 8.52 4.67 -14.89
C GLU A 33 8.32 3.74 -13.70
N TYR A 34 7.53 4.17 -12.71
CA TYR A 34 7.23 3.42 -11.49
C TYR A 34 5.92 2.64 -11.61
N SER A 35 5.75 1.91 -12.73
CA SER A 35 4.51 1.19 -13.02
C SER A 35 4.46 -0.21 -12.40
N ARG A 36 5.59 -0.80 -11.95
CA ARG A 36 5.52 -2.06 -11.20
C ARG A 36 5.08 -1.77 -9.76
N PRO A 37 4.19 -2.60 -9.16
CA PRO A 37 3.77 -2.39 -7.77
C PRO A 37 4.94 -2.28 -6.78
N GLU A 38 6.00 -3.06 -6.97
CA GLU A 38 7.22 -2.98 -6.12
C GLU A 38 7.87 -1.59 -6.13
N ASP A 39 7.77 -0.86 -7.24
CA ASP A 39 8.32 0.49 -7.34
C ASP A 39 7.45 1.52 -6.60
N THR A 40 6.20 1.19 -6.22
CA THR A 40 5.25 2.17 -5.70
C THR A 40 5.36 2.41 -4.20
N PHE A 41 6.01 1.52 -3.45
CA PHE A 41 6.06 1.60 -1.99
C PHE A 41 6.86 2.81 -1.49
N ASN A 42 7.99 3.13 -2.12
CA ASN A 42 8.78 4.33 -1.80
C ASN A 42 8.17 5.59 -2.44
N TYR A 43 6.93 5.89 -2.07
CA TYR A 43 6.13 6.94 -2.69
C TYR A 43 6.71 8.35 -2.50
N ALA A 44 7.37 8.59 -1.36
CA ALA A 44 7.88 9.92 -1.04
C ALA A 44 9.04 10.31 -1.96
N ASP A 45 9.89 9.35 -2.32
CA ASP A 45 11.04 9.60 -3.19
C ASP A 45 10.66 9.47 -4.67
N HIS A 46 9.77 8.55 -5.05
CA HIS A 46 9.37 8.34 -6.45
C HIS A 46 8.28 9.30 -6.94
N PHE A 47 7.35 9.71 -6.06
CA PHE A 47 6.20 10.54 -6.42
C PHE A 47 6.18 11.91 -5.73
N HIS A 48 7.19 12.19 -4.91
CA HIS A 48 7.46 13.51 -4.34
C HIS A 48 6.29 14.14 -3.58
N TYR A 49 5.44 13.33 -2.95
CA TYR A 49 4.39 13.78 -2.05
C TYR A 49 4.54 13.16 -0.67
N ARG A 50 4.05 13.87 0.35
CA ARG A 50 3.97 13.40 1.74
C ARG A 50 2.62 13.80 2.31
N TYR A 51 2.13 13.02 3.27
CA TYR A 51 0.98 13.41 4.06
C TYR A 51 1.40 14.42 5.13
N ASP A 52 0.50 15.34 5.48
CA ASP A 52 0.74 16.32 6.54
C ASP A 52 0.93 15.64 7.90
N ASN A 53 0.17 14.57 8.14
CA ASN A 53 0.29 13.71 9.31
C ASN A 53 0.00 12.25 8.95
N LEU A 54 0.54 11.34 9.76
CA LEU A 54 0.24 9.91 9.72
C LEU A 54 -0.43 9.53 11.04
N GLU A 55 -1.68 9.94 11.16
CA GLU A 55 -2.52 9.68 12.33
C GLU A 55 -3.79 8.93 11.93
N PHE A 56 -4.28 8.08 12.83
CA PHE A 56 -5.54 7.38 12.64
C PHE A 56 -6.48 7.73 13.78
N VAL A 57 -7.57 8.45 13.47
CA VAL A 57 -8.57 8.90 14.47
C VAL A 57 -7.91 9.69 15.63
N GLY A 58 -6.92 10.54 15.29
CA GLY A 58 -6.16 11.35 16.25
C GLY A 58 -5.11 10.58 17.06
N LEU A 59 -4.86 9.30 16.74
CA LEU A 59 -3.77 8.52 17.32
C LEU A 59 -2.52 8.63 16.44
N SER A 60 -1.41 9.03 17.04
CA SER A 60 -0.08 8.92 16.44
C SER A 60 0.32 7.44 16.26
N ILE A 61 1.31 7.16 15.41
CA ILE A 61 1.80 5.79 15.15
C ILE A 61 2.12 5.02 16.44
N PRO A 62 2.85 5.57 17.44
CA PRO A 62 3.13 4.86 18.70
C PRO A 62 1.87 4.59 19.54
N GLN A 63 0.91 5.53 19.54
CA GLN A 63 -0.36 5.35 20.26
C GLN A 63 -1.22 4.27 19.59
N LEU A 64 -1.24 4.25 18.25
CA LEU A 64 -1.95 3.24 17.48
C LEU A 64 -1.36 1.84 17.71
N ASP A 65 -0.04 1.71 17.74
CA ASP A 65 0.64 0.44 18.06
C ASP A 65 0.32 -0.06 19.48
N ALA A 66 0.36 0.84 20.47
CA ALA A 66 -0.03 0.51 21.85
C ALA A 66 -1.49 0.04 21.93
N PHE A 67 -2.39 0.75 21.26
CA PHE A 67 -3.81 0.41 21.21
C PHE A 67 -4.08 -0.94 20.52
N ILE A 68 -3.36 -1.25 19.44
CA ILE A 68 -3.45 -2.57 18.78
C ILE A 68 -2.96 -3.67 19.71
N LYS A 69 -1.82 -3.46 20.40
CA LYS A 69 -1.27 -4.44 21.34
C LYS A 69 -2.22 -4.73 22.49
N GLU A 70 -2.79 -3.71 23.12
CA GLU A 70 -3.84 -3.85 24.14
C GLU A 70 -5.02 -4.69 23.62
N ARG A 71 -5.50 -4.40 22.40
CA ARG A 71 -6.58 -5.19 21.79
C ARG A 71 -6.21 -6.64 21.48
N HIS A 72 -4.93 -6.94 21.32
CA HIS A 72 -4.43 -8.31 21.10
C HIS A 72 -4.34 -9.13 22.39
N GLU A 73 -4.36 -8.50 23.58
CA GLU A 73 -4.31 -9.17 24.88
C GLU A 73 -5.64 -9.86 25.27
N HIS A 74 -6.70 -9.62 24.51
CA HIS A 74 -8.03 -10.16 24.76
C HIS A 74 -8.44 -11.18 23.70
N ASP A 75 -9.22 -12.18 24.12
CA ASP A 75 -9.85 -13.15 23.23
C ASP A 75 -10.80 -12.45 22.26
N ARG A 76 -10.74 -12.86 20.98
CA ARG A 76 -11.54 -12.28 19.90
C ARG A 76 -12.05 -13.40 18.99
N VAL A 77 -13.29 -13.23 18.52
CA VAL A 77 -13.90 -14.11 17.52
C VAL A 77 -14.26 -13.26 16.30
N PHE A 78 -13.89 -13.75 15.13
CA PHE A 78 -14.15 -13.09 13.84
C PHE A 78 -14.98 -14.03 12.95
N ALA A 79 -15.93 -13.46 12.19
CA ALA A 79 -16.59 -14.16 11.12
C ALA A 79 -15.73 -14.07 9.85
N GLY A 80 -15.39 -15.23 9.28
CA GLY A 80 -14.67 -15.30 8.00
C GLY A 80 -15.65 -15.37 6.85
N GLU A 81 -15.53 -14.43 5.90
CA GLU A 81 -16.29 -14.43 4.66
C GLU A 81 -15.37 -14.73 3.47
N TYR A 82 -15.83 -15.58 2.56
CA TYR A 82 -15.13 -15.82 1.31
C TYR A 82 -15.67 -14.88 0.23
N MET A 83 -14.78 -14.06 -0.33
CA MET A 83 -15.13 -13.14 -1.41
C MET A 83 -14.59 -13.68 -2.74
N SER A 84 -15.49 -13.97 -3.68
CA SER A 84 -15.16 -14.19 -5.09
C SER A 84 -16.03 -13.29 -5.97
N ARG A 85 -15.55 -12.98 -7.18
CA ARG A 85 -16.42 -12.40 -8.21
C ARG A 85 -17.52 -13.42 -8.53
N THR A 86 -18.77 -12.96 -8.50
CA THR A 86 -19.94 -13.72 -9.01
C THR A 86 -19.91 -13.74 -10.54
#